data_AF-A0A9X2WER1-F1
#
_entry.id   AF-A0A9X2WER1-F1
#
_cell.length_a   1.000
_cell.length_b   1.000
_cell.length_c   1.000
_cell.angle_alpha   90.00
_cell.angle_beta   90.00
_cell.angle_gamma   90.00
#
_symmetry.space_group_name_H-M   'P 1'
#
loop_
_entity.id
_entity.type
_entity.pdbx_description
1 polymer ?
#
loop_
_entity_poly.entity_id
_entity_poly.type
_entity_poly.pdbx_seq_one_letter_code
_entity_poly.pdbx_strand_id
1 'polypeptide(L)'
;MTLSAQQQQLVVHSSLRDLFDYYLSTLGERDNIWIDTQVRAALARQLSGQPLAQAEHIWQQYLSYREQLALLPAAAEDASTYQRLQYHFDNHIALQDQIFGHAVAAALFAFDREQDALALQQLQHKEQQSKQQSKQQSEQQDASAANGTEQTLLNASYQQSWATRQYQQENAKTQQLLAIEQNTDDPSQRFAQRAAIAGEQQAVQLAALDQQRTQWQQQLTAFQQQVRVIKQLQLSADEEQKQIDLQLQQAFSPEQHLRVKALSGLL
;
A
#
# COMPACT_ATOMS: atom_id res chain seq x y z
N MET A 1 6.11 -3.50 19.45
CA MET A 1 4.78 -3.16 20.01
C MET A 1 4.93 -3.08 21.52
N THR A 2 4.67 -1.92 22.12
CA THR A 2 4.79 -1.71 23.58
C THR A 2 3.40 -1.75 24.22
N LEU A 3 3.22 -2.64 25.19
CA LEU A 3 2.05 -2.73 26.04
C LEU A 3 2.32 -1.94 27.33
N SER A 4 1.28 -1.34 27.91
CA SER A 4 1.42 -0.55 29.14
C SER A 4 0.34 -0.91 30.15
N ALA A 5 0.63 -0.69 31.42
CA ALA A 5 -0.28 -0.91 32.53
C ALA A 5 -0.26 0.29 33.46
N GLN A 6 -1.42 0.62 34.02
CA GLN A 6 -1.59 1.70 34.98
C GLN A 6 -2.41 1.18 36.17
N GLN A 7 -1.90 1.36 37.40
CA GLN A 7 -2.59 0.94 38.63
C GLN A 7 -3.09 -0.53 38.63
N GLN A 8 -2.24 -1.46 38.17
CA GLN A 8 -2.58 -2.90 38.02
C GLN A 8 -3.69 -3.21 37.00
N GLN A 9 -4.05 -2.27 36.15
CA GLN A 9 -4.94 -2.51 35.01
C GLN A 9 -4.17 -2.39 33.70
N LEU A 10 -4.49 -3.26 32.76
CA LEU A 10 -3.99 -3.19 31.39
C LEU A 10 -4.56 -1.95 30.71
N VAL A 11 -3.69 -1.14 30.11
CA VAL A 11 -4.13 -0.08 29.20
C VAL A 11 -4.33 -0.72 27.84
N VAL A 12 -5.59 -0.99 27.50
CA VAL A 12 -5.94 -1.60 26.21
C VAL A 12 -5.80 -0.58 25.10
N HIS A 13 -5.06 -0.95 24.05
CA HIS A 13 -4.92 -0.20 22.81
C HIS A 13 -4.86 -1.18 21.64
N SER A 14 -4.99 -0.68 20.41
CA SER A 14 -4.82 -1.47 19.18
C SER A 14 -3.52 -2.29 19.13
N SER A 15 -2.45 -1.85 19.82
CA SER A 15 -1.16 -2.55 19.83
C SER A 15 -1.22 -3.96 20.44
N LEU A 16 -2.23 -4.22 21.28
CA LEU A 16 -2.50 -5.56 21.80
C LEU A 16 -3.05 -6.47 20.70
N ARG A 17 -3.98 -5.96 19.89
CA ARG A 17 -4.48 -6.67 18.71
C ARG A 17 -3.39 -6.87 17.66
N ASP A 18 -2.58 -5.84 17.40
CA ASP A 18 -1.47 -5.95 16.44
C ASP A 18 -0.50 -7.08 16.81
N LEU A 19 -0.25 -7.27 18.12
CA LEU A 19 0.57 -8.39 18.62
C LEU A 19 -0.08 -9.74 18.33
N PHE A 20 -1.39 -9.87 18.55
CA PHE A 20 -2.13 -11.09 18.24
C PHE A 20 -2.11 -11.40 16.75
N ASP A 21 -2.41 -10.41 15.92
CA ASP A 21 -2.45 -10.54 14.47
C ASP A 21 -1.07 -10.89 13.89
N TYR A 22 0.02 -10.36 14.48
CA TYR A 22 1.39 -10.74 14.13
C TYR A 22 1.67 -12.23 14.33
N TYR A 23 1.24 -12.83 15.44
CA TYR A 23 1.47 -14.27 15.64
C TYR A 23 0.50 -15.13 14.83
N LEU A 24 -0.74 -14.68 14.68
CA LEU A 24 -1.73 -15.36 13.85
C LEU A 24 -1.40 -15.32 12.36
N SER A 25 -0.56 -14.38 11.89
CA SER A 25 -0.08 -14.39 10.51
C SER A 25 0.82 -15.60 10.19
N THR A 26 1.27 -16.35 11.20
CA THR A 26 2.05 -17.59 11.03
C THR A 26 1.17 -18.85 10.94
N LEU A 27 -0.16 -18.69 10.97
CA LEU A 27 -1.11 -19.79 10.83
C LEU A 27 -0.90 -20.52 9.49
N GLY A 28 -0.78 -21.84 9.55
CA GLY A 28 -0.48 -22.69 8.38
C GLY A 28 1.01 -23.05 8.23
N GLU A 29 1.91 -22.25 8.82
CA GLU A 29 3.33 -22.59 8.96
C GLU A 29 3.65 -23.17 10.35
N ARG A 30 2.89 -22.74 11.36
CA ARG A 30 3.03 -23.15 12.76
C ARG A 30 1.70 -23.71 13.27
N ASP A 31 1.80 -24.64 14.22
CA ASP A 31 0.62 -25.19 14.88
C ASP A 31 0.03 -24.20 15.90
N ASN A 32 -1.24 -24.41 16.25
CA ASN A 32 -1.99 -23.53 17.14
C ASN A 32 -1.42 -23.49 18.57
N ILE A 33 -0.83 -24.59 19.05
CA ILE A 33 -0.25 -24.68 20.40
C ILE A 33 1.01 -23.80 20.47
N TRP A 34 1.82 -23.83 19.42
CA TRP A 34 2.98 -22.97 19.29
C TRP A 34 2.57 -21.50 19.26
N ILE A 35 1.56 -21.13 18.47
CA ILE A 35 1.06 -19.75 18.37
C ILE A 35 0.58 -19.25 19.74
N ASP A 36 -0.26 -20.02 20.45
CA ASP A 36 -0.73 -19.67 21.80
C ASP A 36 0.44 -19.48 22.78
N THR A 37 1.40 -20.39 22.76
CA THR A 37 2.59 -20.32 23.61
C THR A 37 3.40 -19.06 23.34
N GLN A 38 3.60 -18.69 22.07
CA GLN A 38 4.36 -17.49 21.71
C GLN A 38 3.64 -16.20 22.09
N VAL A 39 2.32 -16.13 21.89
CA VAL A 39 1.54 -14.96 22.31
C VAL A 39 1.66 -14.76 23.82
N ARG A 40 1.43 -15.81 24.61
CA ARG A 40 1.55 -15.75 26.08
C ARG A 40 2.95 -15.35 26.53
N ALA A 41 3.98 -15.91 25.91
CA ALA A 41 5.36 -15.52 26.20
C ALA A 41 5.64 -14.05 25.85
N ALA A 42 5.11 -13.54 24.74
CA ALA A 42 5.27 -12.14 24.34
C ALA A 42 4.54 -11.18 25.30
N LEU A 43 3.36 -11.55 25.79
CA LEU A 43 2.63 -10.81 26.83
C LEU A 43 3.41 -10.81 28.15
N ALA A 44 3.89 -11.96 28.60
CA ALA A 44 4.61 -12.12 29.87
C ALA A 44 5.97 -11.40 29.91
N ARG A 45 6.56 -11.08 28.75
CA ARG A 45 7.77 -10.24 28.68
C ARG A 45 7.51 -8.78 29.02
N GLN A 46 6.27 -8.29 28.85
CA GLN A 46 5.91 -6.88 28.99
C GLN A 46 5.00 -6.61 30.19
N LEU A 47 4.23 -7.63 30.61
CA LEU A 47 3.21 -7.52 31.63
C LEU A 47 3.42 -8.58 32.71
N SER A 48 3.00 -8.24 33.93
CA SER A 48 3.00 -9.17 35.06
C SER A 48 1.77 -8.92 35.95
N GLY A 49 1.39 -9.89 36.78
CA GLY A 49 0.25 -9.76 37.69
C GLY A 49 -1.09 -9.61 36.96
N GLN A 50 -1.97 -8.75 37.49
CA GLN A 50 -3.33 -8.54 36.96
C GLN A 50 -3.37 -8.08 35.49
N PRO A 51 -2.52 -7.13 35.02
CA PRO A 51 -2.48 -6.75 33.61
C PRO A 51 -2.17 -7.91 32.65
N LEU A 52 -1.29 -8.83 33.06
CA LEU A 52 -0.99 -10.02 32.25
C LEU A 52 -2.21 -10.93 32.14
N ALA A 53 -2.87 -11.22 33.26
CA ALA A 53 -4.09 -12.03 33.28
C ALA A 53 -5.21 -11.41 32.41
N GLN A 54 -5.35 -10.09 32.43
CA GLN A 54 -6.29 -9.37 31.56
C GLN A 54 -5.92 -9.51 30.09
N ALA A 55 -4.65 -9.36 29.72
CA ALA A 55 -4.20 -9.52 28.35
C ALA A 55 -4.39 -10.95 27.83
N GLU A 56 -4.11 -11.96 28.66
CA GLU A 56 -4.35 -13.37 28.33
C GLU A 56 -5.84 -13.69 28.19
N HIS A 57 -6.70 -13.07 28.99
CA HIS A 57 -8.15 -13.20 28.84
C HIS A 57 -8.62 -12.61 27.51
N ILE A 58 -8.16 -11.41 27.17
CA ILE A 58 -8.48 -10.76 25.88
C ILE A 58 -7.97 -11.61 24.71
N TRP A 59 -6.81 -12.27 24.82
CA TRP A 59 -6.34 -13.21 23.81
C TRP A 59 -7.32 -14.38 23.57
N GLN A 60 -7.87 -14.98 24.62
CA GLN A 60 -8.86 -16.05 24.47
C GLN A 60 -10.17 -15.54 23.84
N GLN A 61 -10.63 -14.34 24.25
CA GLN A 61 -11.76 -13.67 23.61
C GLN A 61 -11.47 -13.40 22.12
N TYR A 62 -10.23 -13.07 21.78
CA TYR A 62 -9.81 -12.79 20.40
C TYR A 62 -9.88 -14.03 19.50
N LEU A 63 -9.47 -15.19 20.00
CA LEU A 63 -9.62 -16.45 19.28
C LEU A 63 -11.11 -16.77 19.04
N SER A 64 -11.95 -16.64 20.07
CA SER A 64 -13.39 -16.84 19.93
C SER A 64 -14.04 -15.86 18.97
N TYR A 65 -13.59 -14.59 18.98
CA TYR A 65 -14.01 -13.59 18.00
C TYR A 65 -13.70 -14.03 16.58
N ARG A 66 -12.49 -14.53 16.30
CA ARG A 66 -12.13 -14.99 14.95
C ARG A 66 -12.97 -16.16 14.45
N GLU A 67 -13.33 -17.08 15.34
CA GLU A 67 -14.23 -18.19 15.01
C GLU A 67 -15.65 -17.72 14.71
N GLN A 68 -16.21 -16.88 15.58
CA GLN A 68 -17.58 -16.37 15.41
C GLN A 68 -17.72 -15.39 14.24
N LEU A 69 -16.65 -14.65 13.91
CA LEU A 69 -16.62 -13.75 12.77
C LEU A 69 -16.89 -14.48 11.45
N ALA A 70 -16.36 -15.70 11.31
CA ALA A 70 -16.58 -16.54 10.13
C ALA A 70 -18.00 -17.08 9.99
N LEU A 71 -18.79 -17.01 11.08
CA LEU A 71 -20.17 -17.50 11.13
C LEU A 71 -21.19 -16.37 10.98
N LEU A 72 -20.74 -15.13 10.75
CA LEU A 72 -21.66 -14.00 10.59
C LEU A 72 -22.57 -14.23 9.38
N PRO A 73 -23.86 -13.88 9.51
CA PRO A 73 -24.82 -14.02 8.43
C PRO A 73 -24.42 -13.14 7.23
N ALA A 74 -24.68 -13.65 6.03
CA ALA A 74 -24.59 -12.85 4.82
C ALA A 74 -25.74 -11.82 4.80
N ALA A 75 -25.47 -10.65 4.22
CA ALA A 75 -26.52 -9.69 3.92
C ALA A 75 -27.53 -10.28 2.91
N ALA A 76 -28.73 -9.70 2.84
CA ALA A 76 -29.75 -10.11 1.87
C ALA A 76 -29.24 -10.01 0.42
N GLU A 77 -29.60 -10.97 -0.42
CA GLU A 77 -29.11 -11.07 -1.80
C GLU A 77 -29.51 -9.86 -2.66
N ASP A 78 -30.67 -9.26 -2.37
CA ASP A 78 -31.24 -8.11 -3.08
C ASP A 78 -30.81 -6.75 -2.50
N ALA A 79 -30.05 -6.73 -1.41
CA ALA A 79 -29.57 -5.49 -0.80
C ALA A 79 -28.61 -4.72 -1.75
N SER A 80 -28.62 -3.38 -1.69
CA SER A 80 -27.60 -2.59 -2.40
C SER A 80 -26.20 -2.83 -1.83
N THR A 81 -25.16 -2.48 -2.58
CA THR A 81 -23.77 -2.55 -2.08
C THR A 81 -23.60 -1.77 -0.77
N TYR A 82 -24.17 -0.57 -0.65
CA TYR A 82 -24.16 0.18 0.61
C TYR A 82 -24.85 -0.58 1.74
N GLN A 83 -26.04 -1.13 1.50
CA GLN A 83 -26.80 -1.87 2.52
C GLN A 83 -26.06 -3.13 2.98
N ARG A 84 -25.42 -3.86 2.07
CA ARG A 84 -24.59 -5.02 2.43
C ARG A 84 -23.41 -4.61 3.31
N LEU A 85 -22.68 -3.56 2.91
CA LEU A 85 -21.52 -3.08 3.68
C LEU A 85 -21.93 -2.55 5.06
N GLN A 86 -23.02 -1.80 5.14
CA GLN A 86 -23.57 -1.32 6.40
C GLN A 86 -23.96 -2.50 7.30
N TYR A 87 -24.67 -3.50 6.76
CA TYR A 87 -25.04 -4.70 7.51
C TYR A 87 -23.81 -5.43 8.06
N HIS A 88 -22.77 -5.63 7.25
CA HIS A 88 -21.52 -6.26 7.72
C HIS A 88 -20.84 -5.45 8.82
N PHE A 89 -20.74 -4.13 8.66
CA PHE A 89 -20.15 -3.23 9.65
C PHE A 89 -20.89 -3.28 10.99
N ASP A 90 -22.21 -3.19 10.97
CA ASP A 90 -23.04 -3.22 12.18
C ASP A 90 -22.91 -4.57 12.91
N ASN A 91 -22.93 -5.68 12.17
CA ASN A 91 -22.73 -7.02 12.76
C ASN A 91 -21.32 -7.23 13.31
N HIS A 92 -20.29 -6.68 12.65
CA HIS A 92 -18.92 -6.68 13.17
C HIS A 92 -18.82 -5.95 14.49
N ILE A 93 -19.34 -4.72 14.57
CA ILE A 93 -19.32 -3.92 15.82
C ILE A 93 -20.10 -4.65 16.92
N ALA A 94 -21.29 -5.16 16.61
CA ALA A 94 -22.10 -5.88 17.58
C ALA A 94 -21.38 -7.12 18.13
N LEU A 95 -20.75 -7.91 17.25
CA LEU A 95 -19.98 -9.08 17.66
C LEU A 95 -18.78 -8.72 18.53
N GLN A 96 -18.04 -7.68 18.14
CA GLN A 96 -16.90 -7.18 18.93
C GLN A 96 -17.36 -6.70 20.32
N ASP A 97 -18.42 -5.88 20.39
CA ASP A 97 -18.95 -5.37 21.65
C ASP A 97 -19.50 -6.50 22.53
N GLN A 98 -20.12 -7.54 21.93
CA GLN A 98 -20.60 -8.72 22.64
C GLN A 98 -19.45 -9.53 23.24
N ILE A 99 -18.35 -9.73 22.50
CA ILE A 99 -17.26 -10.61 22.92
C ILE A 99 -16.32 -9.93 23.91
N PHE A 100 -15.92 -8.68 23.65
CA PHE A 100 -14.91 -7.97 24.45
C PHE A 100 -15.53 -7.02 25.48
N GLY A 101 -16.81 -6.68 25.33
CA GLY A 101 -17.41 -5.54 26.01
C GLY A 101 -17.06 -4.22 25.34
N HIS A 102 -17.98 -3.25 25.42
CA HIS A 102 -17.90 -2.00 24.67
C HIS A 102 -16.56 -1.24 24.84
N ALA A 103 -16.07 -1.10 26.07
CA ALA A 103 -14.85 -0.34 26.33
C ALA A 103 -13.59 -0.98 25.72
N VAL A 104 -13.42 -2.29 25.86
CA VAL A 104 -12.28 -3.03 25.32
C VAL A 104 -12.38 -3.11 23.80
N ALA A 105 -13.57 -3.36 23.27
CA ALA A 105 -13.82 -3.39 21.84
C ALA A 105 -13.53 -2.02 21.18
N ALA A 106 -14.03 -0.93 21.77
CA ALA A 106 -13.73 0.42 21.31
C ALA A 106 -12.22 0.69 21.30
N ALA A 107 -11.47 0.25 22.31
CA ALA A 107 -10.02 0.45 22.36
C ALA A 107 -9.22 -0.43 21.36
N LEU A 108 -9.61 -1.69 21.18
CA LEU A 108 -8.93 -2.63 20.27
C LEU A 108 -9.21 -2.31 18.80
N PHE A 109 -10.42 -1.84 18.48
CA PHE A 109 -10.91 -1.65 17.12
C PHE A 109 -11.15 -0.18 16.75
N ALA A 110 -10.78 0.78 17.60
CA ALA A 110 -11.00 2.23 17.39
C ALA A 110 -10.69 2.67 15.97
N PHE A 111 -9.45 2.39 15.53
CA PHE A 111 -8.97 2.82 14.23
C PHE A 111 -9.81 2.24 13.08
N ASP A 112 -10.06 0.93 13.09
CA ASP A 112 -10.80 0.27 12.00
C ASP A 112 -12.26 0.73 11.98
N ARG A 113 -12.90 0.89 13.16
CA ARG A 113 -14.26 1.40 13.27
C ARG A 113 -14.39 2.81 12.69
N GLU A 114 -13.45 3.69 12.99
CA GLU A 114 -13.44 5.05 12.45
C GLU A 114 -13.28 5.05 10.92
N GLN A 115 -12.40 4.22 10.37
CA GLN A 115 -12.18 4.15 8.93
C GLN A 115 -13.39 3.57 8.19
N ASP A 116 -13.94 2.46 8.68
CA ASP A 116 -15.11 1.83 8.07
C ASP A 116 -16.34 2.76 8.12
N ALA A 117 -16.52 3.49 9.23
CA ALA A 117 -17.59 4.50 9.34
C ALA A 117 -17.41 5.63 8.31
N LEU A 118 -16.18 6.12 8.12
CA LEU A 118 -15.88 7.15 7.11
C LEU A 118 -16.11 6.62 5.68
N ALA A 119 -15.70 5.39 5.38
CA ALA A 119 -15.92 4.77 4.09
C ALA A 119 -17.42 4.61 3.77
N LEU A 120 -18.21 4.15 4.74
CA LEU A 120 -19.65 4.04 4.63
C LEU A 120 -20.30 5.41 4.39
N GLN A 121 -19.86 6.45 5.11
CA GLN A 121 -20.37 7.81 4.91
C GLN A 121 -20.10 8.31 3.49
N GLN A 122 -18.90 8.08 2.95
CA GLN A 122 -18.56 8.47 1.58
C GLN A 122 -19.40 7.72 0.53
N LEU A 123 -19.63 6.43 0.72
CA LEU A 123 -20.49 5.63 -0.16
C LEU A 123 -21.94 6.10 -0.11
N GLN A 124 -22.44 6.42 1.08
CA GLN A 124 -23.78 6.97 1.26
C GLN A 124 -23.96 8.27 0.48
N HIS A 125 -22.98 9.19 0.57
CA HIS A 125 -23.01 10.44 -0.18
C HIS A 125 -22.97 10.22 -1.69
N LYS A 126 -22.14 9.29 -2.19
CA LYS A 126 -22.09 8.94 -3.61
C LYS A 126 -23.41 8.35 -4.12
N GLU A 127 -24.03 7.42 -3.38
CA GLU A 127 -25.34 6.86 -3.74
C GLU A 127 -26.44 7.93 -3.72
N GLN A 128 -26.39 8.87 -2.77
CA GLN A 128 -27.36 9.96 -2.71
C GLN A 128 -27.19 10.94 -3.89
N GLN A 129 -25.95 11.28 -4.24
CA GLN A 129 -25.63 12.12 -5.39
C GLN A 129 -26.01 11.45 -6.71
N SER A 130 -25.74 10.15 -6.87
CA SER A 130 -26.13 9.41 -8.08
C SER A 130 -27.65 9.27 -8.20
N LYS A 131 -28.39 9.08 -7.10
CA LYS A 131 -29.86 9.10 -7.08
C LYS A 131 -30.43 10.49 -7.39
N GLN A 132 -29.75 11.56 -6.97
CA GLN A 132 -30.12 12.94 -7.30
C GLN A 132 -29.85 13.28 -8.77
N GLN A 133 -28.71 12.86 -9.32
CA GLN A 133 -28.39 12.99 -10.75
C GLN A 133 -29.27 12.11 -11.63
N SER A 134 -29.57 10.87 -11.22
CA SER A 134 -30.49 9.97 -11.93
C SER A 134 -31.93 10.49 -11.93
N LYS A 135 -32.38 11.22 -10.89
CA LYS A 135 -33.66 11.95 -10.92
C LYS A 135 -33.67 13.16 -11.86
N GLN A 136 -32.50 13.70 -12.22
CA GLN A 136 -32.35 14.75 -13.22
C GLN A 136 -32.10 14.20 -14.64
N GLN A 137 -31.75 12.91 -14.74
CA GLN A 137 -31.36 12.25 -15.98
C GLN A 137 -32.03 10.87 -16.05
N SER A 138 -33.36 10.86 -16.16
CA SER A 138 -34.06 9.74 -16.80
C SER A 138 -33.77 9.83 -18.30
N GLU A 139 -32.59 9.35 -18.72
CA GLU A 139 -32.32 8.78 -20.04
C GLU A 139 -30.84 8.34 -20.10
N GLN A 140 -30.66 7.06 -20.47
CA GLN A 140 -29.42 6.38 -20.88
C GLN A 140 -28.53 5.74 -19.79
N GLN A 141 -28.57 4.39 -19.76
CA GLN A 141 -27.46 3.41 -19.82
C GLN A 141 -26.16 3.72 -19.01
N ASP A 142 -25.55 2.81 -18.25
CA ASP A 142 -25.28 1.40 -18.50
C ASP A 142 -24.86 0.65 -17.22
N ALA A 143 -25.16 -0.65 -17.17
CA ALA A 143 -24.77 -1.58 -16.10
C ALA A 143 -23.52 -2.37 -16.51
N SER A 144 -22.32 -1.88 -16.18
CA SER A 144 -21.09 -2.70 -16.24
C SER A 144 -19.90 -2.02 -15.54
N ALA A 145 -19.85 -2.08 -14.20
CA ALA A 145 -18.62 -1.76 -13.45
C ALA A 145 -18.54 -2.36 -12.03
N ALA A 146 -19.60 -2.98 -11.50
CA ALA A 146 -19.71 -3.27 -10.06
C ALA A 146 -18.84 -4.44 -9.54
N ASN A 147 -18.47 -5.41 -10.37
CA ASN A 147 -17.82 -6.64 -9.87
C ASN A 147 -16.31 -6.50 -9.61
N GLY A 148 -15.63 -5.48 -10.16
CA GLY A 148 -14.19 -5.26 -9.93
C GLY A 148 -13.88 -4.45 -8.65
N THR A 149 -14.83 -3.62 -8.22
CA THR A 149 -14.68 -2.75 -7.04
C THR A 149 -15.04 -3.44 -5.74
N GLU A 150 -15.98 -4.39 -5.73
CA GLU A 150 -16.36 -5.10 -4.49
C GLU A 150 -15.21 -5.91 -3.89
N GLN A 151 -14.46 -6.68 -4.67
CA GLN A 151 -13.28 -7.41 -4.16
C GLN A 151 -12.08 -6.52 -3.84
N THR A 152 -11.94 -5.38 -4.53
CA THR A 152 -10.85 -4.42 -4.29
C THR A 152 -11.10 -3.60 -3.02
N LEU A 153 -12.36 -3.25 -2.73
CA LEU A 153 -12.77 -2.56 -1.51
C LEU A 153 -12.83 -3.53 -0.31
N LEU A 154 -13.23 -4.78 -0.53
CA LEU A 154 -13.21 -5.83 0.49
C LEU A 154 -11.77 -6.20 0.91
N ASN A 155 -10.80 -6.20 -0.01
CA ASN A 155 -9.37 -6.35 0.35
C ASN A 155 -8.75 -5.09 0.99
N ALA A 156 -9.41 -3.93 0.90
CA ALA A 156 -8.95 -2.70 1.56
C ALA A 156 -9.36 -2.66 3.05
N SER A 157 -10.52 -3.24 3.40
CA SER A 157 -11.04 -3.28 4.77
C SER A 157 -10.59 -4.51 5.57
N TYR A 158 -10.27 -5.62 4.90
CA TYR A 158 -9.69 -6.78 5.57
C TYR A 158 -8.16 -6.76 5.44
N GLN A 159 -7.48 -6.40 6.52
CA GLN A 159 -6.03 -6.59 6.75
C GLN A 159 -5.06 -5.63 6.04
N GLN A 160 -5.32 -4.32 6.01
CA GLN A 160 -4.24 -3.37 5.70
C GLN A 160 -3.62 -2.83 6.99
N SER A 161 -2.51 -3.45 7.37
CA SER A 161 -1.61 -2.95 8.42
C SER A 161 -1.27 -1.48 8.20
N TRP A 162 -0.91 -0.74 9.26
CA TRP A 162 -0.39 0.64 9.14
C TRP A 162 0.71 0.78 8.06
N ALA A 163 1.53 -0.26 7.89
CA ALA A 163 2.56 -0.31 6.85
C ALA A 163 1.99 -0.29 5.43
N THR A 164 0.85 -0.95 5.18
CA THR A 164 0.18 -0.94 3.88
C THR A 164 -0.39 0.46 3.55
N ARG A 165 -0.87 1.19 4.57
CA ARG A 165 -1.33 2.58 4.41
C ARG A 165 -0.19 3.57 4.18
N GLN A 166 0.92 3.44 4.91
CA GLN A 166 2.11 4.26 4.64
C GLN A 166 2.61 4.01 3.22
N TYR A 167 2.65 2.75 2.79
CA TYR A 167 3.04 2.37 1.43
C TYR A 167 2.11 2.97 0.37
N GLN A 168 0.79 3.01 0.59
CA GLN A 168 -0.15 3.66 -0.32
C GLN A 168 0.05 5.19 -0.40
N GLN A 169 0.27 5.86 0.73
CA GLN A 169 0.56 7.30 0.73
C GLN A 169 1.89 7.61 0.04
N GLU A 170 2.92 6.81 0.27
CA GLU A 170 4.21 6.92 -0.42
C GLU A 170 4.09 6.64 -1.91
N ASN A 171 3.27 5.67 -2.31
CA ASN A 171 2.97 5.41 -3.72
C ASN A 171 2.22 6.58 -4.37
N ALA A 172 1.24 7.16 -3.69
CA ALA A 172 0.52 8.34 -4.20
C ALA A 172 1.47 9.53 -4.39
N LYS A 173 2.37 9.79 -3.41
CA LYS A 173 3.41 10.80 -3.53
C LYS A 173 4.35 10.51 -4.71
N THR A 174 4.76 9.25 -4.87
CA THR A 174 5.62 8.81 -5.97
C THR A 174 4.95 9.01 -7.33
N GLN A 175 3.66 8.69 -7.45
CA GLN A 175 2.87 8.93 -8.67
C GLN A 175 2.77 10.42 -9.01
N GLN A 176 2.56 11.28 -8.01
CA GLN A 176 2.54 12.73 -8.23
C GLN A 176 3.91 13.26 -8.70
N LEU A 177 5.01 12.79 -8.10
CA LEU A 177 6.37 13.17 -8.52
C LEU A 177 6.69 12.71 -9.95
N LEU A 178 6.26 11.51 -10.33
CA LEU A 178 6.35 10.98 -11.70
C LEU A 178 5.54 11.83 -12.70
N ALA A 179 4.33 12.23 -12.33
CA ALA A 179 3.51 13.08 -13.19
C ALA A 179 4.15 14.46 -13.42
N ILE A 180 4.80 15.03 -12.40
CA ILE A 180 5.57 16.29 -12.54
C ILE A 180 6.74 16.10 -13.49
N GLU A 181 7.47 14.99 -13.39
CA GLU A 181 8.58 14.66 -14.28
C GLU A 181 8.17 14.61 -15.75
N GLN A 182 6.98 14.06 -16.04
CA GLN A 182 6.47 13.90 -17.40
C GLN A 182 5.83 15.16 -17.99
N ASN A 183 5.25 16.02 -17.15
CA ASN A 183 4.37 17.11 -17.63
C ASN A 183 4.90 18.52 -17.37
N THR A 184 5.98 18.69 -16.60
CA THR A 184 6.55 20.02 -16.31
C THR A 184 7.94 20.14 -16.89
N ASP A 185 8.08 20.86 -17.99
CA ASP A 185 9.38 21.04 -18.67
C ASP A 185 10.27 22.09 -17.99
N ASP A 186 9.68 23.15 -17.41
CA ASP A 186 10.47 24.20 -16.77
C ASP A 186 11.15 23.69 -15.48
N PRO A 187 12.50 23.71 -15.39
CA PRO A 187 13.21 23.16 -14.23
C PRO A 187 12.89 23.88 -12.91
N SER A 188 12.61 25.19 -12.96
CA SER A 188 12.33 25.97 -11.75
C SER A 188 10.94 25.65 -11.19
N GLN A 189 9.95 25.55 -12.07
CA GLN A 189 8.59 25.14 -11.74
C GLN A 189 8.55 23.69 -11.25
N ARG A 190 9.28 22.79 -11.93
CA ARG A 190 9.43 21.38 -11.54
C ARG A 190 10.03 21.25 -10.14
N PHE A 191 11.07 22.01 -9.82
CA PHE A 191 11.67 22.03 -8.49
C PHE A 191 10.67 22.47 -7.42
N ALA A 192 9.97 23.57 -7.64
CA ALA A 192 8.98 24.10 -6.69
C ALA A 192 7.85 23.09 -6.40
N GLN A 193 7.33 22.44 -7.44
CA GLN A 193 6.27 21.42 -7.29
C GLN A 193 6.78 20.18 -6.53
N ARG A 194 8.00 19.70 -6.80
CA ARG A 194 8.60 18.58 -6.07
C ARG A 194 8.87 18.93 -4.60
N ALA A 195 9.34 20.15 -4.33
CA ALA A 195 9.59 20.63 -2.97
C ALA A 195 8.29 20.68 -2.13
N ALA A 196 7.17 21.05 -2.76
CA ALA A 196 5.86 21.06 -2.11
C ALA A 196 5.36 19.65 -1.70
N ILE A 197 5.77 18.59 -2.40
CA ILE A 197 5.32 17.21 -2.15
C ILE A 197 6.29 16.46 -1.22
N ALA A 198 7.59 16.55 -1.50
CA ALA A 198 8.62 15.71 -0.90
C ALA A 198 9.58 16.46 0.03
N GLY A 199 9.51 17.80 0.08
CA GLY A 199 10.46 18.64 0.79
C GLY A 199 11.64 19.09 -0.07
N GLU A 200 12.31 20.15 0.38
CA GLU A 200 13.38 20.83 -0.38
C GLU A 200 14.61 19.94 -0.62
N GLN A 201 15.02 19.14 0.37
CA GLN A 201 16.18 18.25 0.23
C GLN A 201 15.97 17.20 -0.87
N GLN A 202 14.78 16.58 -0.92
CA GLN A 202 14.41 15.62 -1.94
C GLN A 202 14.31 16.27 -3.32
N ALA A 203 13.78 17.50 -3.39
CA ALA A 203 13.73 18.26 -4.64
C ALA A 203 15.14 18.54 -5.19
N VAL A 204 16.12 18.86 -4.33
CA VAL A 204 17.53 19.04 -4.74
C VAL A 204 18.12 17.74 -5.31
N GLN A 205 17.89 16.60 -4.65
CA GLN A 205 18.37 15.30 -5.14
C GLN A 205 17.74 14.93 -6.49
N LEU A 206 16.45 15.19 -6.67
CA LEU A 206 15.74 14.95 -7.93
C LEU A 206 16.25 15.89 -9.05
N ALA A 207 16.59 17.14 -8.73
CA ALA A 207 17.19 18.05 -9.69
C ALA A 207 18.61 17.61 -10.12
N ALA A 208 19.41 17.09 -9.19
CA ALA A 208 20.71 16.50 -9.52
C ALA A 208 20.56 15.26 -10.41
N LEU A 209 19.55 14.41 -10.14
CA LEU A 209 19.23 13.26 -10.99
C LEU A 209 18.82 13.69 -12.41
N ASP A 210 18.02 14.76 -12.55
CA ASP A 210 17.67 15.32 -13.86
C ASP A 210 18.93 15.72 -14.64
N GLN A 211 19.89 16.39 -14.00
CA GLN A 211 21.16 16.76 -14.64
C GLN A 211 21.96 15.54 -15.11
N GLN A 212 22.06 14.50 -14.26
CA GLN A 212 22.73 13.25 -14.63
C GLN A 212 22.05 12.57 -15.82
N ARG A 213 20.70 12.57 -15.86
CA ARG A 213 19.95 12.02 -16.98
C ARG A 213 20.18 12.80 -18.27
N THR A 214 20.20 14.12 -18.22
CA THR A 214 20.51 14.96 -19.39
C THR A 214 21.91 14.68 -19.93
N GLN A 215 22.92 14.62 -19.06
CA GLN A 215 24.30 14.30 -19.46
C GLN A 215 24.41 12.91 -20.08
N TRP A 216 23.80 11.91 -19.45
CA TRP A 216 23.78 10.54 -19.95
C TRP A 216 23.07 10.43 -21.31
N GLN A 217 21.95 11.14 -21.49
CA GLN A 217 21.23 11.18 -22.76
C GLN A 217 22.09 11.82 -23.88
N GLN A 218 22.82 12.89 -23.57
CA GLN A 218 23.76 13.50 -24.52
C GLN A 218 24.89 12.54 -24.92
N GLN A 219 25.46 11.82 -23.94
CA GLN A 219 26.46 10.78 -24.21
C GLN A 219 25.91 9.66 -25.10
N LEU A 220 24.68 9.19 -24.83
CA LEU A 220 24.02 8.17 -25.64
C LEU A 220 23.78 8.65 -27.07
N THR A 221 23.29 9.88 -27.25
CA THR A 221 23.09 10.45 -28.58
C THR A 221 24.41 10.59 -29.35
N ALA A 222 25.49 11.04 -28.69
CA ALA A 222 26.81 11.12 -29.30
C ALA A 222 27.35 9.73 -29.71
N PHE A 223 27.19 8.73 -28.84
CA PHE A 223 27.55 7.34 -29.15
C PHE A 223 26.76 6.80 -30.34
N GLN A 224 25.45 6.99 -30.38
CA GLN A 224 24.60 6.56 -31.50
C GLN A 224 25.00 7.23 -32.81
N GLN A 225 25.41 8.50 -32.79
CA GLN A 225 25.95 9.19 -33.97
C GLN A 225 27.27 8.56 -34.43
N GLN A 226 28.19 8.25 -33.52
CA GLN A 226 29.46 7.58 -33.85
C GLN A 226 29.23 6.20 -34.44
N VAL A 227 28.31 5.41 -33.87
CA VAL A 227 27.92 4.10 -34.42
C VAL A 227 27.40 4.23 -35.85
N ARG A 228 26.58 5.26 -36.15
CA ARG A 228 26.11 5.52 -37.53
C ARG A 228 27.26 5.84 -38.48
N VAL A 229 28.25 6.63 -38.04
CA VAL A 229 29.43 6.94 -38.84
C VAL A 229 30.25 5.68 -39.10
N ILE A 230 30.50 4.85 -38.09
CA ILE A 230 31.24 3.58 -38.25
C ILE A 230 30.55 2.68 -39.29
N LYS A 231 29.22 2.54 -39.21
CA LYS A 231 28.42 1.75 -40.16
C LYS A 231 28.49 2.27 -41.60
N GLN A 232 28.82 3.55 -41.81
CA GLN A 232 28.97 4.13 -43.15
C GLN A 232 30.36 3.88 -43.76
N LEU A 233 31.35 3.47 -42.97
CA LEU A 233 32.72 3.24 -43.44
C LEU A 233 32.90 1.94 -44.26
N GLN A 234 31.83 1.14 -44.40
CA GLN A 234 31.84 -0.14 -45.16
C GLN A 234 32.97 -1.09 -44.74
N LEU A 235 33.22 -1.16 -43.43
CA LEU A 235 34.20 -2.08 -42.84
C LEU A 235 33.71 -3.53 -42.94
N SER A 236 34.62 -4.50 -42.74
CA SER A 236 34.19 -5.87 -42.48
C SER A 236 33.37 -5.95 -41.18
N ALA A 237 32.48 -6.94 -41.06
CA ALA A 237 31.61 -7.08 -39.89
C ALA A 237 32.40 -7.18 -38.57
N ASP A 238 33.55 -7.87 -38.58
CA ASP A 238 34.41 -8.01 -37.41
C ASP A 238 35.10 -6.68 -37.03
N GLU A 239 35.49 -5.88 -38.01
CA GLU A 239 36.13 -4.58 -37.78
C GLU A 239 35.11 -3.53 -37.32
N GLU A 240 33.91 -3.52 -37.91
CA GLU A 240 32.79 -2.69 -37.45
C GLU A 240 32.48 -2.98 -35.97
N GLN A 241 32.30 -4.26 -35.63
CA GLN A 241 31.96 -4.66 -34.27
C GLN A 241 33.06 -4.28 -33.27
N LYS A 242 34.34 -4.47 -33.63
CA LYS A 242 35.47 -4.05 -32.78
C LYS A 242 35.49 -2.54 -32.55
N GLN A 243 35.21 -1.73 -33.57
CA GLN A 243 35.16 -0.28 -33.43
C GLN A 243 33.98 0.17 -32.55
N ILE A 244 32.82 -0.45 -32.70
CA ILE A 244 31.64 -0.17 -31.87
C ILE A 244 31.92 -0.54 -30.40
N ASP A 245 32.50 -1.71 -30.14
CA ASP A 245 32.82 -2.14 -28.77
C ASP A 245 33.89 -1.27 -28.13
N LEU A 246 34.91 -0.82 -28.89
CA LEU A 246 35.89 0.15 -28.40
C LEU A 246 35.23 1.47 -28.02
N GLN A 247 34.35 1.99 -28.88
CA GLN A 247 33.63 3.24 -28.61
C GLN A 247 32.73 3.11 -27.38
N LEU A 248 32.10 1.95 -27.20
CA LEU A 248 31.26 1.65 -26.05
C LEU A 248 32.08 1.62 -24.74
N GLN A 249 33.25 0.99 -24.75
CA GLN A 249 34.15 0.92 -23.60
C GLN A 249 34.72 2.30 -23.22
N GLN A 250 34.93 3.19 -24.19
CA GLN A 250 35.41 4.55 -23.93
C GLN A 250 34.33 5.47 -23.39
N ALA A 251 33.09 5.34 -23.89
CA ALA A 251 32.00 6.25 -23.56
C ALA A 251 31.24 5.85 -22.28
N PHE A 252 31.21 4.56 -21.93
CA PHE A 252 30.36 4.06 -20.85
C PHE A 252 31.08 3.05 -19.96
N SER A 253 30.71 3.01 -18.68
CA SER A 253 31.19 2.00 -17.75
C SER A 253 30.61 0.62 -18.08
N PRO A 254 31.27 -0.48 -17.67
CA PRO A 254 30.81 -1.84 -17.97
C PRO A 254 29.36 -2.13 -17.53
N GLU A 255 28.96 -1.58 -16.40
CA GLU A 255 27.60 -1.66 -15.82
C GLU A 255 26.51 -1.16 -16.81
N GLN A 256 26.87 -0.21 -17.67
CA GLN A 256 25.96 0.49 -18.57
C GLN A 256 25.92 -0.12 -19.97
N HIS A 257 26.85 -1.02 -20.31
CA HIS A 257 27.01 -1.55 -21.66
C HIS A 257 25.75 -2.25 -22.17
N LEU A 258 25.11 -3.07 -21.33
CA LEU A 258 23.88 -3.78 -21.71
C LEU A 258 22.75 -2.80 -22.05
N ARG A 259 22.56 -1.76 -21.22
CA ARG A 259 21.55 -0.73 -21.42
C ARG A 259 21.81 0.07 -22.69
N VAL A 260 23.06 0.45 -22.94
CA VAL A 260 23.46 1.21 -24.14
C VAL A 260 23.28 0.37 -25.41
N LYS A 261 23.66 -0.91 -25.38
CA LYS A 261 23.45 -1.84 -26.51
C LYS A 261 21.97 -1.99 -26.83
N ALA A 262 21.12 -2.20 -25.81
CA ALA A 262 19.68 -2.30 -25.98
C ALA A 262 19.07 -1.04 -26.62
N LEU A 263 19.41 0.14 -26.10
CA LEU A 263 18.86 1.42 -26.57
C LEU A 263 19.44 1.88 -27.91
N SER A 264 20.54 1.27 -28.37
CA SER A 264 21.17 1.55 -29.65
C SER A 264 20.85 0.51 -30.72
N GLY A 265 20.04 -0.52 -30.40
CA GLY A 265 19.71 -1.60 -31.34
C GLY A 265 20.93 -2.46 -31.71
N LEU A 266 21.80 -2.73 -30.73
CA LEU A 266 23.03 -3.51 -30.88
C LEU A 266 22.97 -4.86 -30.13
N LEU A 267 21.77 -5.29 -29.74
CA LEU A 267 21.49 -6.62 -29.21
C LEU A 267 21.06 -7.58 -30.30
#